data_AF-K1TQJ8-F1
#
_entry.id   AF-K1TQJ8-F1
#
_cell.length_a   1.000
_cell.length_b   1.000
_cell.length_c   1.000
_cell.angle_alpha   90.00
_cell.angle_beta   90.00
_cell.angle_gamma   90.00
#
_symmetry.space_group_name_H-M   'P 1'
#
loop_
_entity.id
_entity.type
_entity.pdbx_description
1 polymer ?
#
loop_
_entity_poly.entity_id
_entity_poly.type
_entity_poly.pdbx_seq_one_letter_code
_entity_poly.pdbx_strand_id
1 'polypeptide(L)'
;MVSNGADYCVMEASSQALDQYRIGDERIAVAGFTNLTRDHLDYHGTMENYFQAKRRVFTMCKTAVINIDDAYGKRLAQEFSDIAVTYSAEGNADYHAEFIRMNATGCSYMLVNEREKTACRVDMNMTGLYNVQNSLCAIAMVTALGFDMTECAKALSDLDGVDGRMNVVYRGDFTVITDYAHTDD
;
A
#
# COMPACT_ATOMS: atom_id res chain seq x y z
N MET A 1 14.77 -8.06 -16.29
CA MET A 1 14.16 -8.71 -15.11
C MET A 1 14.24 -10.23 -15.23
N VAL A 2 13.44 -10.87 -16.09
CA VAL A 2 13.45 -12.34 -16.26
C VAL A 2 14.82 -12.89 -16.65
N SER A 3 15.51 -12.24 -17.60
CA SER A 3 16.88 -12.64 -17.99
C SER A 3 17.92 -12.56 -16.87
N ASN A 4 17.62 -11.83 -15.79
CA ASN A 4 18.47 -11.70 -14.61
C ASN A 4 18.00 -12.60 -13.45
N GLY A 5 17.08 -13.55 -13.70
CA GLY A 5 16.63 -14.52 -12.70
C GLY A 5 15.63 -13.98 -11.67
N ALA A 6 14.95 -12.86 -11.94
CA ALA A 6 13.93 -12.35 -11.03
C ALA A 6 12.64 -13.18 -11.13
N ASP A 7 12.19 -13.73 -10.00
CA ASP A 7 10.92 -14.47 -9.88
C ASP A 7 9.71 -13.55 -9.69
N TYR A 8 9.92 -12.36 -9.13
CA TYR A 8 8.88 -11.37 -8.84
C TYR A 8 9.26 -9.98 -9.36
N CYS A 9 8.25 -9.19 -9.70
CA CYS A 9 8.39 -7.79 -10.10
C CYS A 9 7.31 -6.98 -9.38
N VAL A 10 7.72 -5.89 -8.73
CA VAL A 10 6.80 -4.89 -8.17
C VAL A 10 6.91 -3.64 -9.03
N MET A 11 5.78 -3.04 -9.37
CA MET A 11 5.73 -1.87 -10.23
C MET A 11 4.70 -0.87 -9.74
N GLU A 12 5.03 0.42 -9.87
CA GLU A 12 4.06 1.49 -9.71
C GLU A 12 3.27 1.67 -11.01
N ALA A 13 1.95 1.75 -10.89
CA ALA A 13 1.03 1.94 -12.01
C ALA A 13 0.36 3.31 -11.92
N SER A 14 0.95 4.33 -12.56
CA SER A 14 0.34 5.66 -12.59
C SER A 14 -0.99 5.64 -13.36
N SER A 15 -1.92 6.54 -13.02
CA SER A 15 -3.21 6.60 -13.72
C SER A 15 -3.07 6.91 -15.20
N GLN A 16 -2.10 7.74 -15.57
CA GLN A 16 -1.76 8.03 -16.97
C GLN A 16 -1.26 6.78 -17.69
N ALA A 17 -0.42 5.96 -17.05
CA ALA A 17 0.09 4.73 -17.66
C ALA A 17 -1.04 3.71 -17.89
N LEU A 18 -1.99 3.61 -16.95
CA LEU A 18 -3.17 2.76 -17.07
C LEU A 18 -4.14 3.27 -18.16
N ASP A 19 -4.41 4.58 -18.19
CA ASP A 19 -5.27 5.22 -19.19
C ASP A 19 -4.70 5.12 -20.60
N GLN A 20 -3.37 5.15 -20.73
CA GLN A 20 -2.66 5.00 -22.00
C GLN A 20 -2.30 3.56 -22.34
N TYR A 21 -2.80 2.57 -21.59
CA TYR A 21 -2.61 1.14 -21.86
C TYR A 21 -1.13 0.72 -21.87
N ARG A 22 -0.24 1.41 -21.14
CA ARG A 22 1.21 1.15 -21.17
C ARG A 22 1.61 -0.18 -20.52
N ILE A 23 0.77 -0.70 -19.64
CA ILE A 23 0.95 -1.99 -18.96
C ILE A 23 0.33 -3.15 -19.78
N GLY A 24 -0.38 -2.84 -20.89
CA GLY A 24 -1.02 -3.84 -21.73
C GLY A 24 -2.12 -4.64 -21.03
N ASP A 25 -2.34 -5.87 -21.48
CA ASP A 25 -3.32 -6.83 -20.93
C ASP A 25 -2.63 -7.89 -20.05
N GLU A 26 -1.55 -7.52 -19.37
CA GLU A 26 -0.76 -8.43 -18.56
C GLU A 26 -1.57 -8.98 -17.39
N ARG A 27 -1.37 -10.27 -17.10
CA ARG A 27 -2.05 -10.94 -16.00
C ARG A 27 -1.35 -10.61 -14.68
N ILE A 28 -1.86 -9.63 -13.97
CA ILE A 28 -1.30 -9.15 -12.71
C ILE A 28 -1.63 -10.16 -11.60
N ALA A 29 -0.62 -10.60 -10.84
CA ALA A 29 -0.87 -11.51 -9.73
C ALA A 29 -1.65 -10.81 -8.60
N VAL A 30 -1.16 -9.65 -8.15
CA VAL A 30 -1.77 -8.86 -7.09
C VAL A 30 -1.69 -7.38 -7.45
N ALA A 31 -2.78 -6.64 -7.26
CA ALA A 31 -2.81 -5.18 -7.38
C ALA A 31 -3.18 -4.55 -6.04
N GLY A 32 -2.45 -3.50 -5.65
CA GLY A 32 -2.70 -2.73 -4.42
C GLY A 32 -3.36 -1.39 -4.70
N PHE A 33 -4.39 -1.03 -3.93
CA PHE A 33 -4.97 0.32 -3.89
C PHE A 33 -4.67 0.99 -2.55
N THR A 34 -3.95 2.11 -2.57
CA THR A 34 -3.57 2.86 -1.37
C THR A 34 -4.60 3.92 -0.99
N ASN A 35 -4.86 4.91 -1.85
CA ASN A 35 -5.87 5.95 -1.67
C ASN A 35 -6.15 6.66 -3.01
N LEU A 36 -7.14 7.56 -3.01
CA LEU A 36 -7.40 8.46 -4.13
C LEU A 36 -7.86 9.84 -3.66
N THR A 37 -6.94 10.79 -3.70
CA THR A 37 -7.19 12.22 -3.42
C THR A 37 -7.08 13.05 -4.70
N ARG A 38 -7.34 14.36 -4.59
CA ARG A 38 -7.36 15.27 -5.75
C ARG A 38 -5.95 15.47 -6.30
N ASP A 39 -5.69 14.88 -7.45
CA ASP A 39 -4.46 15.05 -8.23
C ASP A 39 -4.76 14.82 -9.73
N HIS A 40 -3.84 15.22 -10.61
CA HIS A 40 -3.87 14.97 -12.06
C HIS A 40 -5.17 15.35 -12.79
N LEU A 41 -5.94 16.31 -12.26
CA LEU A 41 -7.21 16.75 -12.87
C LEU A 41 -7.02 17.62 -14.12
N ASP A 42 -5.83 18.17 -14.30
CA ASP A 42 -5.38 18.78 -15.56
C ASP A 42 -5.37 17.75 -16.72
N TYR A 43 -5.04 16.49 -16.42
CA TYR A 43 -5.08 15.38 -17.37
C TYR A 43 -6.47 14.71 -17.42
N HIS A 44 -7.01 14.29 -16.27
CA HIS A 44 -8.24 13.48 -16.20
C HIS A 44 -9.53 14.29 -16.30
N GLY A 45 -9.48 15.60 -16.04
CA GLY A 45 -10.62 16.51 -16.02
C GLY A 45 -11.52 16.36 -14.79
N THR A 46 -11.84 15.14 -14.38
CA THR A 46 -12.72 14.85 -13.23
C THR A 46 -12.15 13.75 -12.33
N MET A 47 -12.54 13.77 -11.05
CA MET A 47 -12.19 12.70 -10.10
C MET A 47 -12.73 11.33 -10.53
N GLU A 48 -13.90 11.29 -11.18
CA GLU A 48 -14.45 10.03 -11.68
C GLU A 48 -13.58 9.46 -12.79
N ASN A 49 -13.14 10.27 -13.76
CA ASN A 49 -12.22 9.80 -14.80
C ASN A 49 -10.90 9.30 -14.20
N TYR A 50 -10.36 10.03 -13.21
CA TYR A 50 -9.14 9.64 -12.51
C TYR A 50 -9.30 8.30 -11.77
N PHE A 51 -10.42 8.10 -11.08
CA PHE A 51 -10.79 6.83 -10.46
C PHE A 51 -10.90 5.72 -11.50
N GLN A 52 -11.63 5.93 -12.59
CA GLN A 52 -11.83 4.94 -13.64
C GLN A 52 -10.52 4.50 -14.31
N ALA A 53 -9.56 5.43 -14.46
CA ALA A 53 -8.23 5.12 -14.95
C ALA A 53 -7.47 4.18 -14.00
N LYS A 54 -7.46 4.46 -12.69
CA LYS A 54 -6.82 3.57 -11.70
C LYS A 54 -7.54 2.22 -11.55
N ARG A 55 -8.87 2.23 -11.56
CA ARG A 55 -9.74 1.05 -11.47
C ARG A 55 -9.37 -0.04 -12.49
N ARG A 56 -8.86 0.36 -13.66
CA ARG A 56 -8.45 -0.55 -14.74
C ARG A 56 -7.48 -1.65 -14.28
N VAL A 57 -6.52 -1.35 -13.39
CA VAL A 57 -5.55 -2.37 -12.95
C VAL A 57 -6.23 -3.57 -12.27
N PHE A 58 -7.35 -3.31 -11.58
CA PHE A 58 -8.08 -4.34 -10.84
C PHE A 58 -8.90 -5.27 -11.73
N THR A 59 -9.21 -4.87 -12.97
CA THR A 59 -9.83 -5.77 -13.95
C THR A 59 -8.85 -6.80 -14.53
N MET A 60 -7.55 -6.63 -14.28
CA MET A 60 -6.47 -7.47 -14.84
C MET A 60 -5.75 -8.29 -13.76
N CYS A 61 -6.09 -8.09 -12.49
CA CYS A 61 -5.44 -8.75 -11.36
C CYS A 61 -6.19 -10.00 -10.87
N LYS A 62 -5.48 -10.94 -10.25
CA LYS A 62 -6.12 -12.10 -9.57
C LYS A 62 -6.57 -11.78 -8.15
N THR A 63 -5.83 -10.93 -7.44
CA THR A 63 -6.15 -10.48 -6.09
C THR A 63 -6.02 -8.97 -5.99
N ALA A 64 -7.04 -8.33 -5.43
CA ALA A 64 -7.09 -6.88 -5.25
C ALA A 64 -6.93 -6.55 -3.75
N VAL A 65 -5.77 -6.03 -3.36
CA VAL A 65 -5.50 -5.57 -1.99
C VAL A 65 -5.93 -4.10 -1.88
N ILE A 66 -6.92 -3.80 -1.05
CA ILE A 66 -7.62 -2.50 -1.12
C ILE A 66 -7.71 -1.85 0.25
N ASN A 67 -7.24 -0.60 0.35
CA ASN A 67 -7.45 0.25 1.52
C ASN A 67 -8.94 0.62 1.64
N ILE A 68 -9.59 0.25 2.74
CA ILE A 68 -10.98 0.66 2.99
C ILE A 68 -11.10 1.85 3.95
N ASP A 69 -9.99 2.48 4.36
CA ASP A 69 -10.03 3.79 5.02
C ASP A 69 -10.41 4.88 4.00
N ASP A 70 -10.11 4.66 2.72
CA ASP A 70 -10.44 5.54 1.61
C ASP A 70 -11.83 5.26 1.01
N ALA A 71 -12.59 6.32 0.69
CA ALA A 71 -13.95 6.20 0.15
C ALA A 71 -14.01 5.54 -1.24
N TYR A 72 -13.05 5.83 -2.12
CA TYR A 72 -12.93 5.16 -3.42
C TYR A 72 -12.45 3.72 -3.24
N GLY A 73 -11.62 3.46 -2.23
CA GLY A 73 -11.24 2.11 -1.82
C GLY A 73 -12.44 1.27 -1.38
N LYS A 74 -13.35 1.82 -0.56
CA LYS A 74 -14.63 1.14 -0.22
C LYS A 74 -15.46 0.80 -1.45
N ARG A 75 -15.58 1.74 -2.40
CA ARG A 75 -16.27 1.50 -3.68
C ARG A 75 -15.58 0.39 -4.48
N LEU A 76 -14.26 0.43 -4.60
CA LEU A 76 -13.48 -0.56 -5.33
C LEU A 76 -13.62 -1.96 -4.71
N ALA A 77 -13.59 -2.07 -3.38
CA ALA A 77 -13.77 -3.34 -2.68
C ALA A 77 -15.16 -3.95 -2.91
N GLN A 78 -16.20 -3.11 -3.08
CA GLN A 78 -17.54 -3.57 -3.47
C GLN A 78 -17.60 -4.02 -4.93
N GLU A 79 -16.98 -3.28 -5.84
CA GLU A 79 -16.96 -3.61 -7.28
C GLU A 79 -16.20 -4.92 -7.58
N PHE A 80 -15.15 -5.23 -6.80
CA PHE A 80 -14.29 -6.40 -6.98
C PHE A 80 -14.38 -7.40 -5.82
N SER A 81 -15.55 -7.54 -5.20
CA SER A 81 -15.76 -8.30 -3.96
C SER A 81 -15.26 -9.75 -4.00
N ASP A 82 -15.29 -10.38 -5.19
CA ASP A 82 -14.91 -11.79 -5.37
C ASP A 82 -13.39 -12.01 -5.26
N ILE A 83 -12.60 -10.96 -5.46
CA ILE A 83 -11.13 -11.01 -5.46
C ILE A 83 -10.50 -10.02 -4.46
N ALA A 84 -11.33 -9.25 -3.75
CA ALA A 84 -10.89 -8.24 -2.81
C ALA A 84 -10.31 -8.87 -1.53
N VAL A 85 -9.19 -8.30 -1.09
CA VAL A 85 -8.59 -8.46 0.22
C VAL A 85 -8.46 -7.06 0.80
N THR A 86 -9.24 -6.77 1.82
CA THR A 86 -9.35 -5.42 2.37
C THR A 86 -8.33 -5.18 3.46
N TYR A 87 -7.83 -3.94 3.59
CA TYR A 87 -7.03 -3.55 4.74
C TYR A 87 -7.44 -2.17 5.29
N SER A 88 -7.16 -1.95 6.57
CA SER A 88 -7.51 -0.72 7.28
C SER A 88 -6.59 -0.48 8.47
N ALA A 89 -6.15 0.76 8.67
CA ALA A 89 -5.44 1.16 9.88
C ALA A 89 -6.38 1.74 10.96
N GLU A 90 -7.64 2.03 10.62
CA GLU A 90 -8.60 2.73 11.48
C GLU A 90 -9.83 1.89 11.88
N GLY A 91 -10.09 0.79 11.18
CA GLY A 91 -11.30 -0.01 11.32
C GLY A 91 -11.09 -1.48 10.98
N ASN A 92 -12.21 -2.20 10.91
CA ASN A 92 -12.21 -3.64 10.66
C ASN A 92 -12.10 -3.93 9.17
N ALA A 93 -11.12 -4.74 8.79
CA ALA A 93 -10.89 -5.22 7.43
C ALA A 93 -10.37 -6.68 7.47
N ASP A 94 -10.06 -7.27 6.32
CA ASP A 94 -9.38 -8.58 6.30
C ASP A 94 -8.00 -8.52 6.97
N TYR A 95 -7.29 -7.41 6.78
CA TYR A 95 -6.04 -7.07 7.47
C TYR A 95 -6.20 -5.74 8.19
N HIS A 96 -5.97 -5.69 9.50
CA HIS A 96 -6.03 -4.42 10.23
C HIS A 96 -4.93 -4.27 11.27
N ALA A 97 -4.69 -3.01 11.64
CA ALA A 97 -3.74 -2.66 12.68
C ALA A 97 -4.45 -2.40 14.01
N GLU A 98 -3.94 -3.01 15.08
CA GLU A 98 -4.35 -2.74 16.45
C GLU A 98 -3.20 -2.19 17.29
N PHE A 99 -3.54 -1.51 18.39
CA PHE A 99 -2.58 -1.00 19.37
C PHE A 99 -1.45 -0.16 18.77
N ILE A 100 -1.75 0.63 17.74
CA ILE A 100 -0.76 1.49 17.07
C ILE A 100 -0.07 2.38 18.11
N ARG A 101 1.26 2.35 18.06
CA ARG A 101 2.16 3.24 18.82
C ARG A 101 3.10 3.89 17.84
N MET A 102 3.14 5.21 17.85
CA MET A 102 4.06 6.00 17.02
C MET A 102 5.00 6.78 17.92
N ASN A 103 6.24 6.92 17.48
CA ASN A 103 7.23 7.82 18.05
C ASN A 103 7.91 8.61 16.92
N ALA A 104 8.84 9.48 17.26
CA ALA A 104 9.50 10.36 16.29
C ALA A 104 10.31 9.62 15.21
N THR A 105 10.67 8.35 15.44
CA THR A 105 11.58 7.58 14.59
C THR A 105 10.98 6.30 14.04
N GLY A 106 9.72 6.00 14.34
CA GLY A 106 9.11 4.74 13.93
C GLY A 106 7.73 4.52 14.49
N CYS A 107 7.15 3.38 14.14
CA CYS A 107 5.90 2.91 14.69
C CYS A 107 5.91 1.41 14.95
N SER A 108 5.06 0.98 15.87
CA SER A 108 4.81 -0.43 16.16
C SER A 108 3.32 -0.67 16.31
N TYR A 109 2.83 -1.79 15.81
CA TYR A 109 1.42 -2.17 15.91
C TYR A 109 1.26 -3.69 15.87
N MET A 110 0.09 -4.17 16.24
CA MET A 110 -0.30 -5.56 16.02
C MET A 110 -1.00 -5.65 14.66
N LEU A 111 -0.44 -6.40 13.73
CA LEU A 111 -1.12 -6.78 12.49
C LEU A 111 -2.04 -7.95 12.79
N VAL A 112 -3.31 -7.83 12.45
CA VAL A 112 -4.31 -8.88 12.53
C VAL A 112 -4.72 -9.27 11.12
N ASN A 113 -4.72 -10.58 10.84
CA ASN A 113 -5.29 -11.17 9.63
C ASN A 113 -6.56 -11.95 10.01
N GLU A 114 -7.71 -11.35 9.73
CA GLU A 114 -9.02 -11.89 10.07
C GLU A 114 -9.40 -13.12 9.21
N ARG A 115 -8.76 -13.32 8.06
CA ARG A 115 -9.01 -14.47 7.18
C ARG A 115 -8.43 -15.75 7.75
N GLU A 116 -7.23 -15.65 8.30
CA GLU A 116 -6.51 -16.79 8.88
C GLU A 116 -6.61 -16.85 10.41
N LYS A 117 -7.21 -15.82 11.04
CA LYS A 117 -7.30 -15.67 12.49
C LYS A 117 -5.93 -15.68 13.16
N THR A 118 -4.97 -15.00 12.53
CA THR A 118 -3.59 -14.86 12.99
C THR A 118 -3.27 -13.40 13.29
N ALA A 119 -2.28 -13.18 14.15
CA ALA A 119 -1.78 -11.85 14.44
C ALA A 119 -0.27 -11.89 14.70
N CYS A 120 0.43 -10.83 14.32
CA CYS A 120 1.85 -10.67 14.59
C CYS A 120 2.22 -9.21 14.87
N ARG A 121 3.29 -9.00 15.63
CA ARG A 121 3.81 -7.65 15.88
C ARG A 121 4.57 -7.17 14.65
N VAL A 122 4.31 -5.93 14.26
CA VAL A 122 5.11 -5.20 13.27
C VAL A 122 5.81 -4.05 13.98
N ASP A 123 7.11 -3.92 13.72
CA ASP A 123 7.92 -2.78 14.12
C ASP A 123 8.52 -2.16 12.85
N MET A 124 8.50 -0.83 12.74
CA MET A 124 9.04 -0.13 11.56
C MET A 124 9.81 1.10 11.98
N ASN A 125 10.91 1.37 11.28
CA ASN A 125 11.71 2.60 11.44
C ASN A 125 11.14 3.80 10.67
N MET A 126 9.86 3.72 10.31
CA MET A 126 9.10 4.77 9.63
C MET A 126 7.91 5.16 10.49
N THR A 127 7.74 6.46 10.73
CA THR A 127 6.63 6.99 11.53
C THR A 127 5.46 7.44 10.65
N GLY A 128 4.29 7.67 11.24
CA GLY A 128 3.10 8.17 10.55
C GLY A 128 2.09 7.08 10.19
N LEU A 129 0.81 7.44 10.26
CA LEU A 129 -0.30 6.51 10.02
C LEU A 129 -0.34 6.01 8.57
N TYR A 130 0.02 6.85 7.60
CA TYR A 130 0.12 6.45 6.19
C TYR A 130 1.16 5.34 5.98
N ASN A 131 2.25 5.30 6.78
CA ASN A 131 3.22 4.22 6.70
C ASN A 131 2.66 2.92 7.27
N VAL A 132 1.80 2.98 8.30
CA VAL A 132 1.03 1.81 8.77
C VAL A 132 0.09 1.31 7.67
N GLN A 133 -0.62 2.21 6.97
CA GLN A 133 -1.48 1.82 5.85
C GLN A 133 -0.67 1.18 4.70
N ASN A 134 0.47 1.76 4.35
CA ASN A 134 1.34 1.24 3.30
C ASN A 134 1.94 -0.12 3.66
N SER A 135 2.34 -0.32 4.92
CA SER A 135 2.86 -1.61 5.37
C SER A 135 1.79 -2.69 5.42
N LEU A 136 0.56 -2.36 5.85
CA LEU A 136 -0.59 -3.26 5.73
C LEU A 136 -0.82 -3.70 4.28
N CYS A 137 -0.80 -2.75 3.35
CA CYS A 137 -0.92 -3.03 1.91
C CYS A 137 0.17 -3.98 1.43
N ALA A 138 1.44 -3.66 1.71
CA ALA A 138 2.58 -4.45 1.29
C ALA A 138 2.55 -5.88 1.85
N ILE A 139 2.27 -6.04 3.15
CA ILE A 139 2.19 -7.36 3.77
C ILE A 139 1.02 -8.17 3.20
N ALA A 140 -0.15 -7.57 3.02
CA ALA A 140 -1.30 -8.25 2.43
C ALA A 140 -1.02 -8.68 0.97
N MET A 141 -0.33 -7.85 0.19
CA MET A 141 0.06 -8.19 -1.18
C MET A 141 1.05 -9.36 -1.25
N VAL A 142 2.06 -9.36 -0.39
CA VAL A 142 3.09 -10.41 -0.37
C VAL A 142 2.52 -11.70 0.22
N THR A 143 1.68 -11.63 1.25
CA THR A 143 0.95 -12.79 1.79
C THR A 143 0.03 -13.41 0.73
N ALA A 144 -0.64 -12.60 -0.10
CA ALA A 144 -1.45 -13.09 -1.22
C ALA A 144 -0.65 -13.86 -2.30
N LEU A 145 0.68 -13.68 -2.35
CA LEU A 145 1.59 -14.46 -3.18
C LEU A 145 2.06 -15.76 -2.52
N GLY A 146 1.65 -16.04 -1.27
CA GLY A 146 1.93 -17.27 -0.54
C GLY A 146 3.09 -17.18 0.46
N PHE A 147 3.60 -15.98 0.74
CA PHE A 147 4.64 -15.78 1.76
C PHE A 147 4.05 -15.68 3.17
N ASP A 148 4.84 -16.02 4.17
CA ASP A 148 4.40 -15.96 5.56
C ASP A 148 4.29 -14.50 6.06
N MET A 149 3.15 -14.18 6.68
CA MET A 149 2.87 -12.84 7.20
C MET A 149 3.88 -12.40 8.27
N THR A 150 4.35 -13.32 9.11
CA THR A 150 5.31 -13.02 10.17
C THR A 150 6.71 -12.77 9.61
N GLU A 151 7.10 -13.47 8.55
CA GLU A 151 8.32 -13.18 7.80
C GLU A 151 8.26 -11.80 7.14
N CYS A 152 7.12 -11.44 6.54
CA CYS A 152 6.91 -10.09 5.99
C CYS A 152 7.02 -9.01 7.06
N ALA A 153 6.41 -9.22 8.23
CA ALA A 153 6.47 -8.29 9.36
C ALA A 153 7.91 -8.09 9.86
N LYS A 154 8.70 -9.17 9.95
CA LYS A 154 10.12 -9.09 10.33
C LYS A 154 10.95 -8.33 9.31
N ALA A 155 10.73 -8.57 8.02
CA ALA A 155 11.47 -7.89 6.95
C ALA A 155 11.27 -6.36 6.98
N LEU A 156 10.10 -5.87 7.40
CA LEU A 156 9.86 -4.43 7.58
C LEU A 156 10.66 -3.82 8.73
N SER A 157 10.91 -4.57 9.80
CA SER A 157 11.73 -4.10 10.93
C SER A 157 13.19 -3.83 10.53
N ASP A 158 13.67 -4.53 9.51
CA ASP A 158 15.03 -4.42 8.99
C ASP A 158 15.17 -3.29 7.94
N LEU A 159 14.07 -2.62 7.56
CA LEU A 159 14.13 -1.47 6.65
C LEU A 159 14.52 -0.21 7.41
N ASP A 160 15.58 0.46 6.95
CA ASP A 160 16.01 1.78 7.46
C ASP A 160 15.10 2.93 7.01
N GLY A 161 14.13 2.65 6.13
CA GLY A 161 13.21 3.60 5.53
C GLY A 161 13.24 3.53 4.00
N VAL A 162 12.43 4.36 3.36
CA VAL A 162 12.45 4.53 1.90
C VAL A 162 13.06 5.89 1.59
N ASP A 163 14.05 5.93 0.69
CA ASP A 163 14.72 7.18 0.33
C ASP A 163 13.71 8.24 -0.14
N GLY A 164 13.79 9.43 0.46
CA GLY A 164 12.88 10.54 0.17
C GLY A 164 11.47 10.41 0.77
N ARG A 165 11.15 9.36 1.54
CA ARG A 165 9.87 9.21 2.25
C ARG A 165 10.10 9.22 3.75
N MET A 166 9.95 10.40 4.34
CA MET A 166 10.23 10.66 5.76
C MET A 166 11.56 10.07 6.25
N ASN A 167 12.58 10.23 5.42
CA ASN A 167 13.92 9.76 5.71
C ASN A 167 14.60 10.74 6.69
N VAL A 168 15.01 10.23 7.85
CA VAL A 168 15.72 11.00 8.88
C VAL A 168 17.19 11.09 8.51
N VAL A 169 17.59 12.24 7.95
CA VAL A 169 18.97 12.48 7.47
C VAL A 169 19.90 13.03 8.55
N TYR A 170 19.36 13.50 9.67
CA TYR A 170 20.16 13.99 10.80
C TYR A 170 19.44 13.75 12.13
N ARG A 171 20.21 13.25 13.11
CA ARG A 171 19.80 13.09 14.52
C ARG A 171 20.82 13.75 15.44
N GLY A 172 20.44 14.86 16.06
CA GLY A 172 21.20 15.56 17.09
C GLY A 172 20.25 16.31 18.03
N ASP A 173 20.56 17.57 18.37
CA ASP A 173 19.66 18.42 19.18
C ASP A 173 18.30 18.71 18.51
N PHE A 174 18.20 18.43 17.22
CA PHE A 174 16.96 18.44 16.43
C PHE A 174 17.02 17.30 15.41
N THR A 175 15.85 16.97 14.84
CA THR A 175 15.71 15.94 13.81
C THR A 175 15.45 16.61 12.47
N VAL A 176 16.22 16.25 11.43
CA VAL A 176 15.94 16.67 10.06
C VAL A 176 15.35 15.48 9.30
N ILE A 177 14.19 15.70 8.71
CA ILE A 177 13.45 14.70 7.94
C ILE A 177 13.28 15.23 6.52
N THR A 178 13.61 14.40 5.53
CA THR A 178 13.33 14.67 4.12
C THR A 178 12.10 13.89 3.70
N ASP A 179 11.18 14.55 2.99
CA ASP A 179 9.95 13.92 2.51
C ASP A 179 9.55 14.44 1.12
N TYR A 180 8.96 13.56 0.31
CA TYR A 180 8.53 13.82 -1.06
C TYR A 180 7.07 14.29 -1.13
N ALA A 181 6.41 14.53 0.01
CA ALA A 181 5.08 15.12 0.05
C ALA A 181 5.08 16.44 -0.73
N HIS A 182 4.31 16.46 -1.82
CA HIS A 182 4.13 17.61 -2.71
C HIS A 182 2.65 17.85 -3.04
N THR A 183 1.78 17.01 -2.48
CA THR A 183 0.32 17.13 -2.47
C THR A 183 -0.14 17.53 -1.07
N ASP A 184 -1.33 18.11 -0.97
CA ASP A 184 -1.86 18.67 0.29
C ASP A 184 -2.33 17.59 1.30
N ASP A 185 -2.28 16.30 0.94
CA ASP A 185 -2.82 15.16 1.70
C ASP A 185 -1.80 14.37 2.54
#